data_AF-A0A947F7M1-F1
#
_entry.id   AF-A0A947F7M1-F1
#
_cell.length_a   1.000
_cell.length_b   1.000
_cell.length_c   1.000
_cell.angle_alpha   90.00
_cell.angle_beta   90.00
_cell.angle_gamma   90.00
#
_symmetry.space_group_name_H-M   'P 1'
#
loop_
_entity.id
_entity.type
_entity.pdbx_description
1 polymer ?
#
loop_
_entity_poly.entity_id
_entity_poly.type
_entity_poly.pdbx_seq_one_letter_code
_entity_poly.pdbx_strand_id
1 'polypeptide(L)'
;MSTTQTPESCADPITLNEFMNSLQRLFKIGIYYPTGHAILDRATDRCMGQLVAIAGDNPSVRLDNFGSRLMLEGVDLDAGQPYFRDFKELFTALGITAVIFDRETTRQELHEFVRKMLSYKSKALSAKQFTQIEVSELPHSISVILTEFLARQDSSISDDRAGESAE
;
A
#
# COMPACT_ATOMS: atom_id res chain seq x y z
N MET A 1 -24.36 18.33 -4.13
CA MET A 1 -23.89 17.08 -4.78
C MET A 1 -22.59 17.43 -5.47
N SER A 2 -21.47 17.16 -4.81
CA SER A 2 -20.14 17.47 -5.36
C SER A 2 -19.75 16.37 -6.32
N THR A 3 -19.61 16.71 -7.59
CA THR A 3 -19.10 15.82 -8.64
C THR A 3 -17.63 15.56 -8.36
N THR A 4 -17.29 14.36 -7.92
CA THR A 4 -15.90 13.90 -7.84
C THR A 4 -15.40 13.76 -9.27
N GLN A 5 -14.69 14.77 -9.77
CA GLN A 5 -13.96 14.65 -11.03
C GLN A 5 -12.87 13.60 -10.83
N THR A 6 -13.03 12.45 -11.47
CA THR A 6 -11.94 11.47 -11.62
C THR A 6 -10.83 12.17 -12.39
N PRO A 7 -9.60 12.28 -11.86
CA PRO A 7 -8.50 12.83 -12.65
C PRO A 7 -8.31 11.94 -13.87
N GLU A 8 -8.34 12.55 -15.07
CA GLU A 8 -7.93 11.87 -16.29
C GLU A 8 -6.46 11.47 -16.10
N SER A 9 -6.19 10.16 -16.11
CA SER A 9 -4.83 9.66 -15.96
C SER A 9 -3.99 10.15 -17.15
N CYS A 10 -2.92 10.89 -16.86
CA CYS A 10 -2.00 11.40 -17.88
C CYS A 10 -1.15 10.31 -18.54
N ALA A 11 -1.02 9.14 -17.92
CA ALA A 11 -0.12 8.09 -18.37
C ALA A 11 -0.86 6.98 -19.13
N ASP A 12 -0.28 6.52 -20.23
CA ASP A 12 -0.84 5.41 -20.99
C ASP A 12 -0.72 4.07 -20.23
N PRO A 13 -1.56 3.06 -20.54
CA PRO A 13 -1.56 1.78 -19.83
C PRO A 13 -0.22 1.03 -19.83
N ILE A 14 0.64 1.23 -20.83
CA ILE A 14 1.95 0.57 -20.88
C ILE A 14 2.85 1.15 -19.78
N THR A 15 2.89 2.47 -19.65
CA THR A 15 3.71 3.14 -18.63
C THR A 15 3.26 2.75 -17.22
N LEU A 16 1.94 2.71 -16.96
CA LEU A 16 1.39 2.23 -15.68
C LEU A 16 1.86 0.80 -15.35
N ASN A 17 1.80 -0.10 -16.34
CA ASN A 17 2.27 -1.47 -16.19
C ASN A 17 3.79 -1.56 -15.96
N GLU A 18 4.58 -0.75 -16.65
CA GLU A 18 6.03 -0.71 -16.48
C GLU A 18 6.43 -0.28 -15.07
N PHE A 19 5.76 0.74 -14.52
CA PHE A 19 5.95 1.16 -13.14
C PHE A 19 5.60 0.04 -12.17
N MET A 20 4.42 -0.56 -12.27
CA MET A 20 4.00 -1.64 -11.36
C MET A 20 4.93 -2.84 -11.40
N ASN A 21 5.42 -3.22 -12.60
CA ASN A 21 6.43 -4.25 -12.74
C ASN A 21 7.78 -3.85 -12.11
N SER A 22 8.21 -2.60 -12.29
CA SER A 22 9.45 -2.09 -11.69
C SER A 22 9.37 -2.05 -10.16
N LEU A 23 8.22 -1.63 -9.60
CA LEU A 23 7.97 -1.61 -8.17
C LEU A 23 7.93 -3.03 -7.60
N GLN A 24 7.22 -3.96 -8.24
CA GLN A 24 7.22 -5.38 -7.84
C GLN A 24 8.64 -5.96 -7.85
N ARG A 25 9.41 -5.67 -8.90
CA ARG A 25 10.81 -6.11 -9.02
C ARG A 25 11.66 -5.53 -7.88
N LEU A 26 11.46 -4.26 -7.53
CA LEU A 26 12.17 -3.63 -6.43
C LEU A 26 11.89 -4.33 -5.10
N PHE A 27 10.63 -4.66 -4.81
CA PHE A 27 10.26 -5.47 -3.64
C PHE A 27 10.95 -6.84 -3.65
N LYS A 28 10.96 -7.54 -4.79
CA LYS A 28 11.62 -8.85 -4.92
C LYS A 28 13.13 -8.77 -4.71
N ILE A 29 13.80 -7.76 -5.27
CA ILE A 29 15.24 -7.55 -5.11
C ILE A 29 15.58 -7.12 -3.67
N GLY A 30 14.74 -6.29 -3.05
CA GLY A 30 14.91 -5.81 -1.67
C GLY A 30 14.91 -6.91 -0.61
N ILE A 31 14.41 -8.11 -0.93
CA ILE A 31 14.51 -9.30 -0.07
C ILE A 31 15.96 -9.81 0.02
N TYR A 32 16.71 -9.73 -1.08
CA TYR A 32 18.01 -10.41 -1.22
C TYR A 32 19.21 -9.48 -1.08
N TYR A 33 19.05 -8.20 -1.40
CA TYR A 33 20.18 -7.27 -1.50
C TYR A 33 20.06 -6.09 -0.53
N PRO A 34 21.15 -5.73 0.17
CA PRO A 34 21.13 -4.58 1.07
C PRO A 34 21.22 -3.24 0.31
N THR A 35 20.92 -2.14 1.00
CA THR A 35 21.15 -0.76 0.55
C THR A 35 22.62 -0.57 0.15
N GLY A 36 22.86 0.13 -0.97
CA GLY A 36 24.18 0.32 -1.56
C GLY A 36 24.66 -0.83 -2.46
N HIS A 37 23.87 -1.90 -2.59
CA HIS A 37 24.16 -2.95 -3.55
C HIS A 37 23.73 -2.52 -4.96
N ALA A 38 24.65 -2.60 -5.93
CA ALA A 38 24.44 -2.09 -7.29
C ALA A 38 23.18 -2.63 -8.00
N ILE A 39 22.77 -3.87 -7.74
CA ILE A 39 21.54 -4.44 -8.32
C ILE A 39 20.29 -3.75 -7.76
N LEU A 40 20.26 -3.47 -6.46
CA LEU A 40 19.16 -2.77 -5.82
C LEU A 40 19.09 -1.32 -6.31
N ASP A 41 20.24 -0.63 -6.37
CA ASP A 41 20.32 0.75 -6.82
C ASP A 41 19.78 0.90 -8.26
N ARG A 42 20.22 0.03 -9.19
CA ARG A 42 19.73 0.05 -10.58
C ARG A 42 18.23 -0.22 -10.68
N ALA A 43 17.69 -1.14 -9.88
CA ALA A 43 16.26 -1.41 -9.86
C ALA A 43 15.47 -0.21 -9.33
N THR A 44 16.05 0.50 -8.35
CA THR A 44 15.46 1.69 -7.75
C THR A 44 15.45 2.85 -8.73
N ASP A 45 16.57 3.10 -9.41
CA ASP A 45 16.66 4.16 -10.42
C ASP A 45 15.65 3.94 -11.56
N ARG A 46 15.47 2.69 -11.99
CA ARG A 46 14.43 2.35 -12.97
C ARG A 46 13.02 2.64 -12.42
N CYS A 47 12.73 2.25 -11.18
CA CYS A 47 11.43 2.48 -10.56
C CYS A 47 11.14 3.99 -10.41
N MET A 48 12.14 4.77 -10.01
CA MET A 48 12.03 6.23 -9.88
C MET A 48 11.82 6.92 -11.23
N GLY A 49 12.53 6.48 -12.28
CA GLY A 49 12.31 7.00 -13.64
C GLY A 49 10.87 6.79 -14.11
N GLN A 50 10.28 5.63 -13.80
CA GLN A 50 8.89 5.31 -14.12
C GLN A 50 7.90 6.09 -13.24
N LEU A 51 8.22 6.31 -11.96
CA LEU A 51 7.43 7.17 -11.07
C LEU A 51 7.33 8.60 -11.63
N VAL A 52 8.46 9.17 -12.04
CA VAL A 52 8.51 10.52 -12.63
C VAL A 52 7.74 10.57 -13.96
N ALA A 53 7.84 9.53 -14.78
CA ALA A 53 7.11 9.44 -16.05
C ALA A 53 5.59 9.41 -15.83
N ILE A 54 5.10 8.65 -14.85
CA ILE A 54 3.65 8.57 -14.54
C ILE A 54 3.17 9.86 -13.88
N ALA A 55 3.95 10.43 -12.96
CA ALA A 55 3.60 11.68 -12.31
C ALA A 55 3.37 12.80 -13.34
N GLY A 56 4.19 12.87 -14.40
CA GLY A 56 4.11 13.96 -15.37
C GLY A 56 4.32 15.30 -14.65
N ASP A 57 3.29 16.15 -14.64
CA ASP A 57 3.29 17.42 -13.89
C ASP A 57 2.65 17.32 -12.50
N ASN A 58 2.03 16.18 -12.16
CA ASN A 58 1.42 15.96 -10.86
C ASN A 58 2.51 15.84 -9.77
N PRO A 59 2.23 16.33 -8.54
CA PRO A 59 3.20 16.28 -7.45
C PRO A 59 3.40 14.87 -6.89
N SER A 60 2.48 13.94 -7.14
CA SER A 60 2.51 12.58 -6.60
C SER A 60 1.79 11.58 -7.49
N VAL A 61 2.03 10.29 -7.22
CA VAL A 61 1.36 9.15 -7.84
C VAL A 61 0.67 8.32 -6.76
N ARG A 62 -0.60 8.02 -6.97
CA ARG A 62 -1.48 7.30 -6.05
C ARG A 62 -1.81 5.91 -6.57
N LEU A 63 -1.52 4.92 -5.73
CA LEU A 63 -1.89 3.52 -5.90
C LEU A 63 -2.95 3.14 -4.86
N ASP A 64 -4.15 2.85 -5.33
CA ASP A 64 -5.32 2.53 -4.53
C ASP A 64 -5.60 1.01 -4.47
N ASN A 65 -6.11 0.59 -3.32
CA ASN A 65 -6.54 -0.78 -3.02
C ASN A 65 -8.01 -0.78 -2.58
N PHE A 66 -8.91 -1.12 -3.50
CA PHE A 66 -10.36 -1.13 -3.24
C PHE A 66 -10.97 -2.50 -3.52
N GLY A 67 -11.46 -3.18 -2.48
CA GLY A 67 -12.17 -4.45 -2.63
C GLY A 67 -11.31 -5.50 -3.34
N SER A 68 -11.68 -5.87 -4.57
CA SER A 68 -10.92 -6.80 -5.43
C SER A 68 -10.04 -6.11 -6.49
N ARG A 69 -10.01 -4.78 -6.53
CA ARG A 69 -9.30 -3.98 -7.56
C ARG A 69 -8.02 -3.35 -7.01
N LEU A 70 -7.09 -3.09 -7.91
CA LEU A 70 -5.98 -2.14 -7.71
C LEU A 70 -6.12 -1.06 -8.79
N MET A 71 -5.93 0.19 -8.40
CA MET A 71 -5.99 1.32 -9.33
C MET A 71 -4.74 2.18 -9.20
N LEU A 72 -4.15 2.59 -10.30
CA LEU A 72 -3.00 3.51 -10.32
C LEU A 72 -3.42 4.78 -11.07
N GLU A 73 -3.32 5.94 -10.42
CA GLU A 73 -3.80 7.21 -10.98
C GLU A 73 -5.26 7.12 -11.50
N GLY A 74 -6.12 6.42 -10.76
CA GLY A 74 -7.52 6.22 -11.13
C GLY A 74 -7.77 5.18 -12.23
N VAL A 75 -6.74 4.54 -12.78
CA VAL A 75 -6.85 3.51 -13.83
C VAL A 75 -6.79 2.12 -13.22
N ASP A 76 -7.74 1.25 -13.58
CA ASP A 76 -7.71 -0.15 -13.18
C ASP A 76 -6.49 -0.88 -13.73
N LEU A 77 -5.80 -1.57 -12.84
CA LEU A 77 -4.72 -2.48 -13.20
C LEU A 77 -5.30 -3.85 -13.56
N ASP A 78 -4.67 -4.50 -14.54
CA ASP A 78 -5.05 -5.83 -15.02
C ASP A 78 -4.78 -6.89 -13.94
N ALA A 79 -5.84 -7.57 -13.50
CA ALA A 79 -5.78 -8.64 -12.50
C ALA A 79 -5.00 -9.90 -12.98
N GLY A 80 -4.78 -10.05 -14.29
CA GLY A 80 -3.95 -11.10 -14.87
C GLY A 80 -2.44 -10.90 -14.65
N GLN A 81 -2.02 -9.71 -14.22
CA GLN A 81 -0.60 -9.39 -14.07
C GLN A 81 -0.01 -9.95 -12.76
N PRO A 82 1.24 -10.46 -12.75
CA PRO A 82 1.86 -11.03 -11.56
C PRO A 82 1.97 -10.05 -10.38
N TYR A 83 2.16 -8.76 -10.66
CA TYR A 83 2.25 -7.74 -9.61
C TYR A 83 0.92 -7.57 -8.85
N PHE A 84 -0.21 -7.85 -9.50
CA PHE A 84 -1.53 -7.56 -8.96
C PHE A 84 -1.75 -8.37 -7.68
N ARG A 85 -1.57 -9.70 -7.77
CA ARG A 85 -1.71 -10.59 -6.62
C ARG A 85 -0.74 -10.20 -5.49
N ASP A 86 0.53 -9.98 -5.82
CA ASP A 86 1.57 -9.69 -4.82
C ASP A 86 1.25 -8.41 -4.02
N PHE A 87 0.79 -7.34 -4.69
CA PHE A 87 0.40 -6.09 -4.03
C PHE A 87 -0.96 -6.20 -3.32
N LYS A 88 -1.95 -6.91 -3.89
CA LYS A 88 -3.23 -7.18 -3.21
C LYS A 88 -3.01 -7.89 -1.88
N GLU A 89 -2.18 -8.93 -1.87
CA GLU A 89 -1.85 -9.68 -0.66
C GLU A 89 -1.14 -8.79 0.36
N LEU A 90 -0.12 -8.03 -0.08
CA LEU A 90 0.62 -7.11 0.79
C LEU A 90 -0.30 -6.06 1.42
N PHE A 91 -1.09 -5.36 0.60
CA PHE A 91 -1.93 -4.27 1.09
C PHE A 91 -3.07 -4.79 1.97
N THR A 92 -3.68 -5.92 1.63
CA THR A 92 -4.73 -6.52 2.47
C THR A 92 -4.16 -6.97 3.81
N ALA A 93 -2.99 -7.62 3.82
CA ALA A 93 -2.34 -8.07 5.06
C ALA A 93 -1.99 -6.91 6.01
N LEU A 94 -1.74 -5.72 5.46
CA LEU A 94 -1.39 -4.52 6.21
C LEU A 94 -2.55 -3.55 6.41
N GLY A 95 -3.75 -3.88 5.93
CA GLY A 95 -4.91 -2.98 5.98
C GLY A 95 -4.74 -1.68 5.17
N ILE A 96 -3.88 -1.66 4.17
CA ILE A 96 -3.57 -0.49 3.34
C ILE A 96 -4.64 -0.30 2.28
N THR A 97 -5.24 0.89 2.23
CA THR A 97 -6.21 1.29 1.21
C THR A 97 -5.58 2.13 0.11
N ALA A 98 -4.49 2.84 0.39
CA ALA A 98 -3.73 3.57 -0.63
C ALA A 98 -2.28 3.79 -0.24
N VAL A 99 -1.42 3.92 -1.25
CA VAL A 99 -0.05 4.42 -1.13
C VAL A 99 0.10 5.60 -2.08
N ILE A 100 0.65 6.70 -1.60
CA ILE A 100 0.91 7.92 -2.36
C ILE A 100 2.43 8.14 -2.35
N PHE A 101 3.02 8.21 -3.53
CA PHE A 101 4.43 8.47 -3.73
C PHE A 101 4.59 9.90 -4.25
N ASP A 102 5.28 10.77 -3.52
CA ASP A 102 5.64 12.08 -4.04
C ASP A 102 6.66 11.92 -5.17
N ARG A 103 6.52 12.76 -6.20
CA ARG A 103 7.40 12.78 -7.37
C ARG A 103 8.87 13.00 -6.98
N GLU A 104 9.09 13.72 -5.89
CA GLU A 104 10.42 14.05 -5.36
C GLU A 104 11.00 12.97 -4.42
N THR A 105 10.31 11.82 -4.27
CA THR A 105 10.78 10.69 -3.47
C THR A 105 12.21 10.33 -3.84
N THR A 106 13.09 10.31 -2.85
CA THR A 106 14.50 9.99 -3.05
C THR A 106 14.75 8.48 -3.08
N ARG A 107 15.92 8.08 -3.61
CA ARG A 107 16.35 6.68 -3.61
C ARG A 107 16.36 6.08 -2.21
N GLN A 108 16.85 6.84 -1.23
CA GLN A 108 16.95 6.39 0.16
C GLN A 108 15.58 6.15 0.77
N GLU A 109 14.63 7.07 0.56
CA GLU A 109 13.27 6.94 1.04
C GLU A 109 12.56 5.73 0.40
N LEU A 110 12.75 5.51 -0.91
CA LEU A 110 12.16 4.36 -1.58
C LEU A 110 12.74 3.02 -1.07
N HIS A 111 14.05 2.97 -0.77
CA HIS A 111 14.67 1.79 -0.12
C HIS A 111 14.10 1.55 1.27
N GLU A 112 13.99 2.61 2.08
CA GLU A 112 13.46 2.54 3.43
C GLU A 112 12.01 2.05 3.42
N PHE A 113 11.17 2.61 2.54
CA PHE A 113 9.79 2.19 2.35
C PHE A 113 9.69 0.70 2.01
N VAL A 114 10.42 0.22 1.00
CA VAL A 114 10.40 -1.19 0.58
C VAL A 114 10.78 -2.10 1.75
N ARG A 115 11.83 -1.74 2.50
CA ARG A 115 12.27 -2.51 3.67
C ARG A 115 11.23 -2.55 4.78
N LYS A 116 10.62 -1.41 5.10
CA LYS A 116 9.55 -1.31 6.11
C LYS A 116 8.36 -2.16 5.72
N MET A 117 7.91 -2.06 4.47
CA MET A 117 6.80 -2.86 3.94
C MET A 117 7.08 -4.37 3.98
N LEU A 118 8.30 -4.80 3.62
CA LEU A 118 8.73 -6.19 3.72
C LEU A 118 8.77 -6.67 5.18
N SER A 119 9.26 -5.83 6.10
CA SER A 119 9.27 -6.12 7.54
C SER A 119 7.85 -6.28 8.09
N TYR A 120 6.95 -5.35 7.77
CA TYR A 120 5.55 -5.41 8.18
C TYR A 120 4.85 -6.64 7.61
N LYS A 121 5.07 -6.97 6.33
CA LYS A 121 4.55 -8.20 5.72
C LYS A 121 4.99 -9.44 6.50
N SER A 122 6.28 -9.52 6.84
CA SER A 122 6.83 -10.63 7.63
C SER A 122 6.21 -10.73 9.02
N LYS A 123 6.02 -9.60 9.71
CA LYS A 123 5.33 -9.54 11.01
C LYS A 123 3.86 -9.97 10.91
N ALA A 124 3.14 -9.50 9.89
CA ALA A 124 1.75 -9.90 9.64
C ALA A 124 1.62 -11.42 9.40
N LEU A 125 2.50 -12.00 8.58
CA LEU A 125 2.48 -13.43 8.26
C LEU A 125 2.92 -14.34 9.42
N SER A 126 3.76 -13.84 10.33
CA SER A 126 4.22 -14.59 11.50
C SER A 126 3.27 -14.49 12.70
N ALA A 127 2.32 -13.54 12.68
CA ALA A 127 1.31 -13.42 13.70
C ALA A 127 0.34 -14.62 13.64
N LYS A 128 0.37 -15.47 14.67
CA LYS A 128 -0.52 -16.64 14.80
C LYS A 128 -1.97 -16.27 15.17
N GLN A 129 -2.22 -14.99 15.40
CA GLN A 129 -3.50 -14.42 15.82
C GLN A 129 -3.73 -13.12 15.06
N PHE A 130 -4.98 -12.64 15.03
CA PHE A 130 -5.31 -11.37 14.41
C PHE A 130 -4.65 -10.23 15.19
N THR A 131 -3.59 -9.65 14.62
CA THR A 131 -2.87 -8.52 15.19
C THR A 131 -2.93 -7.37 14.21
N GLN A 132 -3.36 -6.20 14.67
CA GLN A 132 -3.23 -4.98 13.90
C GLN A 132 -1.74 -4.61 13.83
N ILE A 133 -1.16 -4.64 12.63
CA ILE A 133 0.21 -4.19 12.40
C ILE A 133 0.19 -2.67 12.30
N GLU A 134 0.87 -2.01 13.22
CA GLU A 134 1.11 -0.58 13.13
C GLU A 134 2.11 -0.29 12.01
N VAL A 135 1.66 0.46 11.00
CA VAL A 135 2.49 0.99 9.93
C VAL A 135 2.88 2.41 10.32
N SER A 136 4.13 2.59 10.75
CA SER A 136 4.63 3.84 11.31
C SER A 136 6.02 4.19 10.78
N GLU A 137 6.51 5.38 11.10
CA GLU A 137 7.84 5.86 10.70
C GLU A 137 8.08 5.84 9.18
N LEU A 138 7.05 5.98 8.34
CA LEU A 138 7.27 5.96 6.90
C LEU A 138 8.09 7.19 6.45
N PRO A 139 8.85 7.06 5.34
CA PRO A 139 9.52 8.21 4.74
C PRO A 139 8.56 9.36 4.45
N HIS A 140 9.02 10.61 4.61
CA HIS A 140 8.14 11.78 4.50
C HIS A 140 7.50 11.93 3.11
N SER A 141 8.19 11.50 2.06
CA SER A 141 7.72 11.57 0.67
C SER A 141 6.74 10.44 0.28
N ILE A 142 6.40 9.52 1.20
CA ILE A 142 5.54 8.37 0.92
C ILE A 142 4.46 8.25 2.00
N SER A 143 3.22 8.51 1.61
CA SER A 143 2.06 8.40 2.50
C SER A 143 1.33 7.09 2.30
N VAL A 144 0.90 6.46 3.39
CA VAL A 144 0.07 5.25 3.38
C VAL A 144 -1.24 5.54 4.09
N ILE A 145 -2.35 5.21 3.44
CA ILE A 145 -3.70 5.31 4.03
C ILE A 145 -4.11 3.91 4.46
N LEU A 146 -4.57 3.80 5.70
CA LEU A 146 -5.01 2.55 6.31
C LEU A 146 -6.53 2.50 6.42
N THR A 147 -7.07 1.28 6.50
CA THR A 147 -8.48 1.04 6.78
C THR A 147 -8.77 1.43 8.23
N GLU A 148 -9.70 2.36 8.43
CA GLU A 148 -10.22 2.67 9.76
C GLU A 148 -11.25 1.60 10.14
N PHE A 149 -10.91 0.77 11.13
CA PHE A 149 -11.91 -0.07 11.77
C PHE A 149 -12.64 0.77 12.82
N LEU A 150 -13.89 1.15 12.53
CA LEU A 150 -14.80 1.65 13.56
C LEU A 150 -15.03 0.52 14.57
N ALA A 151 -14.26 0.52 15.66
CA ALA A 151 -14.57 -0.31 16.81
C ALA A 151 -15.98 0.11 17.28
N ARG A 152 -16.97 -0.75 17.06
CA ARG A 152 -18.24 -0.61 17.79
C ARG A 152 -17.88 -0.71 19.27
N GLN A 153 -17.94 0.41 19.98
CA GLN A 153 -18.13 0.40 21.42
C GLN A 153 -19.56 -0.10 21.66
N ASP A 154 -19.80 -1.40 21.46
CA ASP A 154 -20.92 -2.06 22.12
C ASP A 154 -20.44 -2.35 23.55
N SER A 155 -20.48 -1.30 24.36
CA SER A 155 -20.51 -1.43 25.81
C SER A 155 -21.68 -2.34 26.16
N SER A 156 -21.35 -3.58 26.53
CA SER A 156 -22.07 -4.38 27.53
C SER A 156 -23.59 -4.17 27.57
N ILE A 157 -24.33 -4.97 26.82
CA ILE A 157 -25.63 -5.42 27.34
C ILE A 157 -25.27 -6.38 28.48
N SER A 158 -25.23 -5.83 29.69
CA SER A 158 -25.19 -6.61 30.91
C SER A 158 -26.46 -7.44 30.98
N ASP A 159 -26.31 -8.75 30.92
CA ASP A 159 -27.29 -9.70 31.42
C ASP A 159 -27.51 -9.41 32.91
N ASP A 160 -28.58 -8.70 33.25
CA ASP A 160 -29.01 -8.52 34.63
C ASP A 160 -30.54 -8.53 34.72
N ARG A 161 -31.12 -9.69 34.38
CA ARG A 161 -32.44 -10.11 34.89
C ARG A 161 -32.45 -11.61 35.14
N ALA A 162 -31.64 -12.04 36.11
CA ALA A 162 -31.87 -13.27 36.84
C ALA A 162 -32.43 -12.94 38.24
N GLY A 163 -33.70 -13.27 38.46
CA GLY A 163 -34.22 -13.63 39.78
C GLY A 163 -34.83 -12.50 40.62
N GLU A 164 -36.15 -12.35 40.54
CA GLU A 164 -36.95 -11.99 41.72
C GLU A 164 -38.19 -12.90 41.75
N SER A 165 -38.06 -14.00 42.50
CA SER A 165 -39.16 -14.77 43.07
C SER A 165 -39.09 -14.59 44.59
N ALA A 166 -40.00 -13.80 45.14
CA ALA A 166 -40.51 -13.75 46.53
C ALA A 166 -41.33 -12.44 46.60
N GLU A 167 -42.60 -12.35 46.96
CA GLU A 167 -43.52 -13.17 47.77
C GLU A 167 -44.91 -13.26 47.12
#